data_AF-E9R9Y3-F1
#
_entry.id   AF-E9R9Y3-F1
#
_cell.length_a   1.000
_cell.length_b   1.000
_cell.length_c   1.000
_cell.angle_alpha   90.00
_cell.angle_beta   90.00
_cell.angle_gamma   90.00
#
_symmetry.space_group_name_H-M   'P 1'
#
loop_
_entity.id
_entity.type
_entity.pdbx_description
1 polymer ?
#
loop_
_entity_poly.entity_id
_entity_poly.type
_entity_poly.pdbx_seq_one_letter_code
_entity_poly.pdbx_strand_id
1 'polypeptide(L)'
;MGKAALQDPHGGIWYFAYGSNLRLSVLENRGIKALDIKAVIVPSHYLTFDIFGIPYAEPSFASVAPFAREKKTTLRLGDSPASRDVPPVQGLAYLLNPRDYRQLVISEGGGVAYDEVEVHASILDKDGKPDPGATLIARTLQAKYPWRPNGAPSARYLGLISTGCKQNEPLTAYSDYIDSLPAYEPPTSLHAKVGGLLFLMFWRPPLRLLIRLIRVNTDQDGHCPQWLGWIILTLYGLMWSYHDNIHSKIWGRGDGRKLHFEETPAKEVPVRH
;
A
#
# COMPACT_ATOMS: atom_id res chain seq x y z
N MET A 1 -15.79 -22.91 19.89
CA MET A 1 -14.75 -23.71 19.22
C MET A 1 -13.71 -22.76 18.66
N GLY A 2 -12.48 -22.79 19.15
CA GLY A 2 -11.40 -21.95 18.60
C GLY A 2 -11.17 -22.31 17.14
N LYS A 3 -11.22 -21.32 16.25
CA LYS A 3 -10.86 -21.53 14.83
C LYS A 3 -9.40 -21.95 14.80
N ALA A 4 -9.09 -23.12 14.21
CA ALA A 4 -7.72 -23.52 13.98
C ALA A 4 -7.15 -22.60 12.89
N ALA A 5 -6.23 -21.71 13.27
CA ALA A 5 -5.45 -20.95 12.29
C ALA A 5 -4.55 -21.94 11.54
N LEU A 6 -4.52 -21.87 10.21
CA LEU A 6 -3.55 -22.63 9.43
C LEU A 6 -2.14 -22.11 9.77
N GLN A 7 -1.42 -22.86 10.60
CA GLN A 7 0.02 -22.73 10.80
C GLN A 7 0.72 -23.80 9.97
N ASP A 8 1.81 -23.42 9.31
CA ASP A 8 2.63 -24.40 8.62
C ASP A 8 3.43 -25.24 9.64
N PRO A 9 3.32 -26.58 9.62
CA PRO A 9 4.01 -27.43 10.59
C PRO A 9 5.54 -27.42 10.43
N HIS A 10 6.07 -26.90 9.33
CA HIS A 10 7.50 -26.82 9.05
C HIS A 10 8.11 -25.44 9.35
N GLY A 11 7.36 -24.55 10.01
CA GLY A 11 7.83 -23.21 10.37
C GLY A 11 7.78 -22.20 9.23
N GLY A 12 7.00 -22.47 8.18
CA GLY A 12 6.68 -21.51 7.13
C GLY A 12 5.87 -20.32 7.66
N ILE A 13 6.04 -19.18 6.98
CA ILE A 13 5.43 -17.91 7.33
C ILE A 13 4.50 -17.52 6.19
N TRP A 14 3.23 -17.29 6.51
CA TRP A 14 2.29 -16.68 5.58
C TRP A 14 2.56 -15.19 5.46
N TYR A 15 2.83 -14.72 4.25
CA TYR A 15 2.98 -13.31 3.92
C TYR A 15 1.79 -12.82 3.09
N PHE A 16 1.07 -11.82 3.56
CA PHE A 16 -0.06 -11.21 2.85
C PHE A 16 0.41 -10.06 1.95
N ALA A 17 0.30 -10.28 0.65
CA ALA A 17 0.55 -9.32 -0.42
C ALA A 17 -0.75 -8.63 -0.85
N TYR A 18 -0.70 -7.31 -1.02
CA TYR A 18 -1.84 -6.46 -1.38
C TYR A 18 -1.49 -5.36 -2.41
N GLY A 19 -0.20 -5.24 -2.78
CA GLY A 19 0.33 -4.18 -3.64
C GLY A 19 0.84 -4.72 -4.97
N SER A 20 1.93 -4.15 -5.48
CA SER A 20 2.57 -4.65 -6.71
C SER A 20 3.05 -6.10 -6.60
N ASN A 21 3.23 -6.58 -5.36
CA ASN A 21 3.61 -7.96 -5.02
C ASN A 21 2.47 -8.98 -5.17
N LEU A 22 1.26 -8.60 -5.60
CA LEU A 22 0.21 -9.57 -6.00
C LEU A 22 0.58 -10.39 -7.24
N ARG A 23 1.57 -9.96 -8.03
CA ARG A 23 2.07 -10.71 -9.17
C ARG A 23 3.17 -11.67 -8.70
N LEU A 24 3.00 -12.96 -8.92
CA LEU A 24 3.98 -13.99 -8.50
C LEU A 24 5.39 -13.73 -9.05
N SER A 25 5.48 -13.17 -10.27
CA SER A 25 6.77 -12.81 -10.88
C SER A 25 7.57 -11.78 -10.07
N VAL A 26 6.94 -10.98 -9.20
CA VAL A 26 7.66 -10.07 -8.30
C VAL A 26 8.46 -10.85 -7.26
N LEU A 27 7.92 -11.96 -6.75
CA LEU A 27 8.63 -12.87 -5.85
C LEU A 27 9.72 -13.64 -6.63
N GLU A 28 9.38 -14.18 -7.80
CA GLU A 28 10.31 -14.97 -8.61
C GLU A 28 11.53 -14.17 -9.07
N ASN A 29 11.33 -12.91 -9.50
CA ASN A 29 12.42 -12.00 -9.88
C ASN A 29 13.37 -11.67 -8.72
N ARG A 30 12.94 -11.91 -7.48
CA ARG A 30 13.76 -11.78 -6.27
C ARG A 30 14.36 -13.11 -5.85
N GLY A 31 14.11 -14.22 -6.56
CA GLY A 31 14.55 -15.56 -6.18
C GLY A 31 13.80 -16.13 -4.97
N ILE A 32 12.59 -15.64 -4.69
CA ILE A 32 11.73 -16.08 -3.59
C ILE A 32 10.75 -17.13 -4.12
N LYS A 33 10.62 -18.27 -3.43
CA LYS A 33 9.71 -19.34 -3.82
C LYS A 33 8.51 -19.42 -2.89
N ALA A 34 7.31 -19.21 -3.43
CA ALA A 34 6.06 -19.51 -2.74
C ALA A 34 5.84 -21.03 -2.66
N LEU A 35 5.66 -21.56 -1.45
CA LEU A 35 5.35 -22.96 -1.17
C LEU A 35 3.87 -23.26 -1.39
N ASP A 36 3.01 -22.28 -1.10
CA ASP A 36 1.57 -22.30 -1.34
C ASP A 36 1.08 -20.85 -1.53
N ILE A 37 -0.07 -20.68 -2.18
CA ILE A 37 -0.69 -19.40 -2.49
C ILE A 37 -2.18 -19.49 -2.22
N LYS A 38 -2.73 -18.56 -1.44
CA LYS A 38 -4.17 -18.47 -1.16
C LYS A 38 -4.67 -17.06 -1.44
N ALA A 39 -5.78 -16.91 -2.16
CA ALA A 39 -6.50 -15.65 -2.17
C ALA A 39 -7.18 -15.44 -0.82
N VAL A 40 -7.01 -14.27 -0.24
CA VAL A 40 -7.51 -13.97 1.10
C VAL A 40 -8.07 -12.55 1.19
N ILE A 41 -8.95 -12.35 2.18
CA ILE A 41 -9.44 -11.05 2.62
C ILE A 41 -9.01 -10.81 4.07
N VAL A 42 -8.67 -9.58 4.40
CA VAL A 42 -8.36 -9.14 5.78
C VAL A 42 -9.47 -8.20 6.25
N PRO A 43 -10.50 -8.70 6.96
CA PRO A 43 -11.67 -7.90 7.33
C PRO A 43 -11.37 -6.68 8.20
N SER A 44 -10.26 -6.72 8.95
CA SER A 44 -9.88 -5.66 9.88
C SER A 44 -9.14 -4.49 9.23
N HIS A 45 -8.70 -4.61 7.98
CA HIS A 45 -7.86 -3.60 7.32
C HIS A 45 -8.40 -3.22 5.94
N TYR A 46 -8.04 -2.03 5.49
CA TYR A 46 -8.27 -1.55 4.13
C TYR A 46 -6.97 -1.13 3.44
N LEU A 47 -7.02 -1.08 2.10
CA LEU A 47 -5.92 -0.59 1.28
C LEU A 47 -5.87 0.93 1.31
N THR A 48 -4.70 1.47 1.65
CA THR A 48 -4.39 2.90 1.65
C THR A 48 -3.16 3.15 0.75
N PHE A 49 -2.83 4.42 0.54
CA PHE A 49 -1.68 4.86 -0.26
C PHE A 49 -0.83 5.88 0.52
N ASP A 50 -0.59 5.60 1.80
CA ASP A 50 0.08 6.52 2.72
C ASP A 50 1.60 6.28 2.85
N ILE A 51 2.20 5.48 1.95
CA ILE A 51 3.65 5.51 1.74
C ILE A 51 3.96 6.68 0.81
N PHE A 52 4.68 7.67 1.32
CA PHE A 52 5.06 8.84 0.53
C PHE A 52 6.00 8.47 -0.63
N GLY A 53 5.67 8.97 -1.81
CA GLY A 53 6.52 8.91 -2.99
C GLY A 53 7.06 10.28 -3.37
N ILE A 54 7.27 10.50 -4.66
CA ILE A 54 7.81 11.73 -5.23
C ILE A 54 6.73 12.37 -6.11
N PRO A 55 6.29 13.61 -5.82
CA PRO A 55 5.41 14.35 -6.73
C PRO A 55 5.94 14.41 -8.16
N TYR A 56 5.03 14.40 -9.13
CA TYR A 56 5.30 14.35 -10.57
C TYR A 56 5.93 13.05 -11.10
N ALA A 57 6.14 12.05 -10.25
CA ALA A 57 6.65 10.74 -10.65
C ALA A 57 5.71 9.64 -10.13
N GLU A 58 6.04 9.05 -8.99
CA GLU A 58 5.18 8.09 -8.29
C GLU A 58 4.83 8.72 -6.95
N PRO A 59 3.65 9.38 -6.79
CA PRO A 59 3.38 10.20 -5.62
C PRO A 59 3.15 9.39 -4.34
N SER A 60 2.73 8.13 -4.45
CA SER A 60 2.44 7.30 -3.29
C SER A 60 2.46 5.82 -3.63
N PHE A 61 2.75 4.99 -2.62
CA PHE A 61 2.69 3.53 -2.72
C PHE A 61 1.66 2.95 -1.76
N ALA A 62 1.27 1.70 -2.02
CA ALA A 62 0.25 1.01 -1.25
C ALA A 62 0.73 0.72 0.18
N SER A 63 -0.22 0.74 1.10
CA SER A 63 -0.08 0.29 2.49
C SER A 63 -1.44 -0.23 2.96
N VAL A 64 -1.50 -0.79 4.17
CA VAL A 64 -2.77 -1.16 4.83
C VAL A 64 -2.98 -0.33 6.08
N ALA A 65 -4.24 -0.10 6.44
CA ALA A 65 -4.59 0.54 7.70
C ALA A 65 -5.81 -0.16 8.32
N PRO A 66 -5.90 -0.23 9.66
CA PRO A 66 -7.04 -0.86 10.31
C PRO A 66 -8.31 -0.01 10.13
N PHE A 67 -9.46 -0.65 9.98
CA PHE A 67 -10.75 0.03 10.13
C PHE A 67 -10.96 0.47 11.59
N ALA A 68 -11.52 1.66 11.78
CA ALA A 68 -12.03 2.06 13.08
C ALA A 68 -13.27 1.23 13.45
N ARG A 69 -13.37 0.83 14.72
CA ARG A 69 -14.52 0.08 15.24
C ARG A 69 -15.80 0.89 15.08
N GLU A 70 -16.88 0.22 14.67
CA GLU A 70 -18.24 0.79 14.54
C GLU A 70 -18.34 1.98 13.57
N LYS A 71 -17.30 2.21 12.78
CA LYS A 71 -17.27 3.24 11.75
C LYS A 71 -17.12 2.61 10.37
N LYS A 72 -17.60 3.34 9.39
CA LYS A 72 -17.42 3.06 7.97
C LYS A 72 -16.31 3.97 7.45
N THR A 73 -15.35 3.40 6.73
CA THR A 73 -14.34 4.20 6.03
C THR A 73 -14.81 4.50 4.62
N THR A 74 -14.74 5.77 4.25
CA THR A 74 -15.03 6.25 2.90
C THR A 74 -13.79 6.89 2.29
N LEU A 75 -13.71 6.86 0.96
CA LEU A 75 -12.65 7.49 0.18
C LEU A 75 -13.23 8.67 -0.59
N ARG A 76 -12.58 9.84 -0.46
CA ARG A 76 -12.89 11.09 -1.16
C ARG A 76 -11.65 11.64 -1.85
N LEU A 77 -11.82 12.25 -3.03
CA LEU A 77 -10.73 12.80 -3.83
C LEU A 77 -10.72 14.32 -3.75
N GLY A 78 -9.65 14.91 -3.21
CA GLY A 78 -9.53 16.36 -3.00
C GLY A 78 -10.79 16.93 -2.35
N ASP A 79 -11.35 17.98 -2.94
CA ASP A 79 -12.58 18.64 -2.48
C ASP A 79 -13.87 18.09 -3.13
N SER A 80 -13.78 16.96 -3.85
CA SER A 80 -14.96 16.35 -4.48
C SER A 80 -16.01 15.99 -3.42
N PRO A 81 -17.31 16.29 -3.63
CA PRO A 81 -18.37 15.84 -2.74
C PRO A 81 -18.64 14.34 -2.85
N ALA A 82 -18.19 13.70 -3.93
CA ALA A 82 -18.36 12.27 -4.13
C ALA A 82 -17.43 11.49 -3.19
N SER A 83 -18.04 10.66 -2.34
CA SER A 83 -17.34 9.67 -1.54
C SER A 83 -17.77 8.27 -1.96
N ARG A 84 -16.91 7.29 -1.70
CA ARG A 84 -17.21 5.87 -1.92
C ARG A 84 -16.83 5.04 -0.72
N ASP A 85 -17.46 3.89 -0.59
CA ASP A 85 -17.14 2.95 0.46
C ASP A 85 -15.79 2.28 0.19
N VAL A 86 -15.01 2.10 1.26
CA VAL A 86 -13.75 1.37 1.20
C VAL A 86 -14.00 -0.07 1.70
N PRO A 87 -13.89 -1.09 0.83
CA PRO A 87 -14.03 -2.47 1.23
C PRO A 87 -12.78 -2.95 1.98
N PRO A 88 -12.88 -4.06 2.74
CA PRO A 88 -11.70 -4.69 3.32
C PRO A 88 -10.69 -5.09 2.25
N VAL A 89 -9.41 -5.03 2.61
CA VAL A 89 -8.32 -5.35 1.68
C VAL A 89 -8.33 -6.83 1.34
N GLN A 90 -8.20 -7.11 0.04
CA GLN A 90 -8.01 -8.46 -0.48
C GLN A 90 -6.67 -8.58 -1.18
N GLY A 91 -6.17 -9.81 -1.26
CA GLY A 91 -4.89 -10.07 -1.88
C GLY A 91 -4.49 -11.53 -1.80
N LEU A 92 -3.19 -11.80 -1.79
CA LEU A 92 -2.63 -13.15 -1.78
C LEU A 92 -1.82 -13.40 -0.52
N ALA A 93 -2.08 -14.50 0.16
CA ALA A 93 -1.20 -15.05 1.17
C ALA A 93 -0.23 -16.02 0.50
N TYR A 94 1.07 -15.72 0.55
CA TYR A 94 2.15 -16.59 0.10
C TYR A 94 2.74 -17.33 1.30
N LEU A 95 2.80 -18.66 1.26
CA LEU A 95 3.53 -19.43 2.26
C LEU A 95 5.01 -19.45 1.89
N LEU A 96 5.87 -18.89 2.73
CA LEU A 96 7.30 -18.76 2.48
C LEU A 96 8.08 -19.49 3.56
N ASN A 97 9.25 -20.02 3.20
CA ASN A 97 10.22 -20.42 4.21
C ASN A 97 10.82 -19.17 4.89
N PRO A 98 11.38 -19.28 6.12
CA PRO A 98 11.87 -18.11 6.86
C PRO A 98 12.96 -17.28 6.14
N ARG A 99 13.80 -17.92 5.33
CA ARG A 99 14.86 -17.24 4.57
C ARG A 99 14.25 -16.37 3.46
N ASP A 100 13.33 -16.94 2.70
CA ASP A 100 12.62 -16.26 1.62
C ASP A 100 11.72 -15.13 2.14
N TYR A 101 11.08 -15.34 3.30
CA TYR A 101 10.35 -14.30 4.01
C TYR A 101 11.26 -13.11 4.39
N ARG A 102 12.43 -13.37 5.01
CA ARG A 102 13.39 -12.31 5.37
C ARG A 102 13.85 -11.53 4.14
N GLN A 103 14.16 -12.24 3.06
CA GLN A 103 14.56 -11.62 1.80
C GLN A 103 13.43 -10.74 1.22
N LEU A 104 12.17 -11.19 1.32
CA LEU A 104 11.02 -10.40 0.89
C LEU A 104 10.95 -9.09 1.67
N VAL A 105 10.94 -9.16 3.01
CA VAL A 105 10.83 -7.99 3.89
C VAL A 105 11.90 -6.96 3.59
N ILE A 106 13.16 -7.38 3.46
CA ILE A 106 14.27 -6.48 3.10
C ILE A 106 14.04 -5.84 1.73
N SER A 107 13.62 -6.61 0.73
CA SER A 107 13.43 -6.13 -0.64
C SER A 107 12.27 -5.14 -0.82
N GLU A 108 11.25 -5.22 0.04
CA GLU A 108 10.12 -4.28 0.06
C GLU A 108 10.42 -3.03 0.89
N GLY A 109 11.54 -2.99 1.62
CA GLY A 109 11.89 -1.89 2.52
C GLY A 109 11.26 -1.99 3.90
N GLY A 110 10.99 -3.21 4.38
CA GLY A 110 10.67 -3.48 5.77
C GLY A 110 11.79 -2.96 6.68
N GLY A 111 11.41 -2.32 7.80
CA GLY A 111 12.31 -1.63 8.71
C GLY A 111 12.67 -0.19 8.31
N VAL A 112 12.51 0.16 7.02
CA VAL A 112 12.76 1.52 6.48
C VAL A 112 11.46 2.28 6.25
N ALA A 113 10.62 1.80 5.33
CA ALA A 113 9.36 2.42 4.94
C ALA A 113 8.14 1.70 5.53
N TYR A 114 8.30 0.41 5.85
CA TYR A 114 7.25 -0.42 6.40
C TYR A 114 7.61 -1.00 7.77
N ASP A 115 6.61 -1.18 8.61
CA ASP A 115 6.65 -2.08 9.76
C ASP A 115 5.98 -3.41 9.40
N GLU A 116 6.43 -4.49 10.01
CA GLU A 116 5.79 -5.79 9.92
C GLU A 116 4.66 -5.88 10.95
N VAL A 117 3.47 -6.31 10.52
CA VAL A 117 2.31 -6.51 11.39
C VAL A 117 1.64 -7.85 11.09
N GLU A 118 0.98 -8.43 12.09
CA GLU A 118 0.16 -9.63 11.92
C GLU A 118 -1.29 -9.29 11.63
N VAL A 119 -1.88 -10.00 10.67
CA VAL A 119 -3.27 -9.84 10.24
C VAL A 119 -3.97 -11.20 10.19
N HIS A 120 -5.25 -11.18 10.54
CA HIS A 120 -6.12 -12.34 10.44
C HIS A 120 -6.82 -12.31 9.09
N ALA A 121 -6.53 -13.32 8.27
CA ALA A 121 -7.05 -13.41 6.92
C ALA A 121 -8.03 -14.58 6.80
N SER A 122 -9.13 -14.36 6.08
CA SER A 122 -10.05 -15.43 5.66
C SER A 122 -9.73 -15.83 4.23
N ILE A 123 -9.64 -17.13 3.97
CA ILE A 123 -9.44 -17.65 2.62
C ILE A 123 -10.70 -17.41 1.79
N LEU A 124 -10.51 -16.95 0.55
CA LEU A 124 -11.57 -16.76 -0.42
C LEU A 124 -11.78 -18.05 -1.21
N ASP A 125 -13.04 -18.42 -1.40
CA ASP A 125 -13.42 -19.45 -2.36
C ASP A 125 -13.30 -18.95 -3.82
N LYS A 126 -13.64 -19.81 -4.79
CA LYS A 126 -13.57 -19.47 -6.22
C LYS A 126 -14.51 -18.31 -6.62
N ASP A 127 -15.57 -18.08 -5.84
CA ASP A 127 -16.54 -17.00 -6.09
C ASP A 127 -16.14 -15.69 -5.37
N GLY A 128 -14.97 -15.66 -4.71
CA GLY A 128 -14.50 -14.49 -3.96
C GLY A 128 -15.22 -14.30 -2.62
N LYS A 129 -15.89 -15.33 -2.09
CA LYS A 129 -16.54 -15.27 -0.78
C LYS A 129 -15.59 -15.80 0.31
N PRO A 130 -15.54 -15.16 1.48
CA PRO A 130 -14.74 -15.66 2.59
C PRO A 130 -15.33 -16.95 3.15
N ASP A 131 -14.52 -18.01 3.23
CA ASP A 131 -14.88 -19.22 3.96
C ASP A 131 -14.80 -18.94 5.48
N PRO A 132 -15.92 -19.04 6.23
CA PRO A 132 -15.93 -18.80 7.66
C PRO A 132 -15.01 -19.74 8.47
N GLY A 133 -14.72 -20.94 7.96
CA GLY A 133 -13.92 -21.97 8.60
C GLY A 133 -12.43 -21.92 8.25
N ALA A 134 -12.06 -21.31 7.13
CA ALA A 134 -10.69 -21.32 6.62
C ALA A 134 -10.00 -19.96 6.86
N THR A 135 -9.38 -19.81 8.03
CA THR A 135 -8.63 -18.61 8.42
C THR A 135 -7.15 -18.90 8.63
N LEU A 136 -6.30 -17.93 8.33
CA LEU A 136 -4.86 -17.98 8.60
C LEU A 136 -4.39 -16.68 9.26
N ILE A 137 -3.27 -16.77 9.99
CA ILE A 137 -2.53 -15.61 10.48
C ILE A 137 -1.42 -15.36 9.48
N ALA A 138 -1.41 -14.18 8.88
CA ALA A 138 -0.36 -13.76 7.95
C ALA A 138 0.37 -12.54 8.52
N ARG A 139 1.64 -12.43 8.17
CA ARG A 139 2.39 -11.18 8.33
C ARG A 139 2.23 -10.34 7.09
N THR A 140 2.20 -9.03 7.26
CA THR A 140 2.17 -8.08 6.16
C THR A 140 2.97 -6.84 6.49
N LEU A 141 3.12 -5.97 5.50
CA LEU A 141 3.82 -4.70 5.65
C LEU A 141 2.81 -3.57 5.78
N GLN A 142 3.01 -2.67 6.72
CA GLN A 142 2.20 -1.47 6.91
C GLN A 142 3.11 -0.25 6.90
N ALA A 143 2.64 0.90 6.42
CA ALA A 143 3.40 2.14 6.47
C ALA A 143 3.90 2.44 7.89
N LYS A 144 5.23 2.53 8.04
CA LYS A 144 5.89 2.91 9.28
C LYS A 144 5.62 4.38 9.64
N TYR A 145 5.55 5.21 8.61
CA TYR A 145 5.32 6.64 8.72
C TYR A 145 4.21 7.07 7.75
N PRO A 146 2.93 6.78 8.08
CA PRO A 146 1.81 7.04 7.17
C PRO A 146 1.69 8.54 6.87
N TRP A 147 1.73 8.90 5.59
CA TRP A 147 1.62 10.26 5.09
C TRP A 147 0.21 10.56 4.60
N ARG A 148 -0.48 11.46 5.31
CA ARG A 148 -1.88 11.81 5.06
C ARG A 148 -2.06 13.35 4.99
N PRO A 149 -2.92 13.89 4.11
CA PRO A 149 -3.68 13.16 3.11
C PRO A 149 -2.77 12.57 2.03
N ASN A 150 -3.17 11.42 1.50
CA ASN A 150 -2.31 10.61 0.66
C ASN A 150 -2.15 11.27 -0.70
N GLY A 151 -1.02 11.08 -1.39
CA GLY A 151 -1.02 11.23 -2.85
C GLY A 151 -1.96 10.20 -3.49
N ALA A 152 -2.41 10.47 -4.72
CA ALA A 152 -2.97 9.40 -5.54
C ALA A 152 -1.81 8.60 -6.15
N PRO A 153 -1.85 7.26 -6.12
CA PRO A 153 -0.87 6.43 -6.82
C PRO A 153 -0.96 6.65 -8.33
N SER A 154 0.12 6.42 -9.07
CA SER A 154 0.07 6.54 -10.53
C SER A 154 -0.85 5.50 -11.16
N ALA A 155 -1.41 5.82 -12.33
CA ALA A 155 -2.20 4.87 -13.13
C ALA A 155 -1.40 3.60 -13.45
N ARG A 156 -0.10 3.74 -13.68
CA ARG A 156 0.83 2.62 -13.88
C ARG A 156 0.88 1.72 -12.64
N TYR A 157 1.02 2.27 -11.44
CA TYR A 157 1.11 1.50 -10.20
C TYR A 157 -0.21 0.80 -9.87
N LEU A 158 -1.35 1.49 -9.99
CA LEU A 158 -2.67 0.86 -9.85
C LEU A 158 -2.87 -0.29 -10.86
N GLY A 159 -2.41 -0.11 -12.10
CA GLY A 159 -2.43 -1.17 -13.10
C GLY A 159 -1.62 -2.42 -12.69
N LEU A 160 -0.54 -2.26 -11.91
CA LEU A 160 0.20 -3.40 -11.36
C LEU A 160 -0.66 -4.23 -10.40
N ILE A 161 -1.32 -3.55 -9.46
CA ILE A 161 -2.21 -4.15 -8.46
C ILE A 161 -3.40 -4.81 -9.15
N SER A 162 -4.10 -4.07 -10.02
CA SER A 162 -5.27 -4.55 -10.76
C SER A 162 -4.96 -5.81 -11.58
N THR A 163 -3.84 -5.83 -12.30
CA THR A 163 -3.42 -7.04 -13.03
C THR A 163 -3.16 -8.22 -12.09
N GLY A 164 -2.52 -7.98 -10.94
CA GLY A 164 -2.31 -9.02 -9.92
C GLY A 164 -3.63 -9.60 -9.43
N CYS A 165 -4.64 -8.77 -9.17
CA CYS A 165 -5.99 -9.23 -8.84
C CYS A 165 -6.61 -10.03 -9.99
N LYS A 166 -6.59 -9.53 -11.23
CA LYS A 166 -7.20 -10.19 -12.41
C LYS A 166 -6.58 -11.54 -12.76
N GLN A 167 -5.29 -11.73 -12.44
CA GLN A 167 -4.61 -13.02 -12.62
C GLN A 167 -5.04 -14.07 -11.59
N ASN A 168 -5.84 -13.70 -10.59
CA ASN A 168 -6.31 -14.57 -9.52
C ASN A 168 -7.84 -14.47 -9.43
N GLU A 169 -8.55 -15.43 -10.02
CA GLU A 169 -10.02 -15.39 -10.21
C GLU A 169 -10.83 -14.91 -8.97
N PRO A 170 -10.55 -15.37 -7.72
CA PRO A 170 -11.27 -14.91 -6.54
C PRO A 170 -11.18 -13.40 -6.25
N LEU A 171 -10.18 -12.71 -6.80
CA LEU A 171 -9.92 -11.28 -6.60
C LEU A 171 -10.50 -10.41 -7.72
N THR A 172 -11.23 -10.98 -8.69
CA THR A 172 -11.73 -10.24 -9.85
C THR A 172 -12.64 -9.08 -9.44
N ALA A 173 -13.60 -9.31 -8.54
CA ALA A 173 -14.48 -8.25 -8.04
C ALA A 173 -13.70 -7.17 -7.25
N TYR A 174 -12.60 -7.54 -6.58
CA TYR A 174 -11.73 -6.58 -5.93
C TYR A 174 -10.92 -5.75 -6.95
N SER A 175 -10.58 -6.34 -8.11
CA SER A 175 -9.93 -5.61 -9.20
C SER A 175 -10.79 -4.45 -9.73
N ASP A 176 -12.12 -4.61 -9.76
CA ASP A 176 -13.04 -3.53 -10.15
C ASP A 176 -12.98 -2.36 -9.16
N TYR A 177 -12.86 -2.66 -7.86
CA TYR A 177 -12.62 -1.64 -6.85
C TYR A 177 -11.28 -0.93 -7.10
N ILE A 178 -10.19 -1.67 -7.36
CA ILE A 178 -8.87 -1.09 -7.66
C ILE A 178 -8.92 -0.21 -8.91
N ASP A 179 -9.55 -0.67 -9.99
CA ASP A 179 -9.68 0.06 -11.26
C ASP A 179 -10.52 1.33 -11.11
N SER A 180 -11.43 1.36 -10.13
CA SER A 180 -12.24 2.54 -9.86
C SER A 180 -11.45 3.65 -9.14
N LEU A 181 -10.32 3.34 -8.51
CA LEU A 181 -9.59 4.27 -7.65
C LEU A 181 -9.03 5.47 -8.43
N PRO A 182 -9.01 6.68 -7.84
CA PRO A 182 -8.38 7.82 -8.49
C PRO A 182 -6.88 7.59 -8.69
N ALA A 183 -6.41 7.84 -9.90
CA ALA A 183 -5.02 7.72 -10.28
C ALA A 183 -4.38 9.09 -10.52
N TYR A 184 -3.10 9.22 -10.18
CA TYR A 184 -2.26 10.29 -10.69
C TYR A 184 -1.93 10.03 -12.17
N GLU A 185 -2.19 11.04 -12.99
CA GLU A 185 -1.79 11.10 -14.38
C GLU A 185 -0.74 12.20 -14.59
N PRO A 186 0.31 11.95 -15.39
CA PRO A 186 1.30 12.96 -15.73
C PRO A 186 0.68 14.21 -16.36
N PRO A 187 1.27 15.40 -16.14
CA PRO A 187 0.67 16.64 -16.65
C PRO A 187 0.64 16.66 -18.18
N THR A 188 -0.46 17.14 -18.75
CA THR A 188 -0.65 17.21 -20.21
C THR A 188 -0.14 18.53 -20.80
N SER A 189 -0.34 19.65 -20.09
CA SER A 189 0.08 20.98 -20.54
C SER A 189 1.60 21.14 -20.48
N LEU A 190 2.16 21.89 -21.45
CA LEU A 190 3.60 22.14 -21.52
C LEU A 190 4.11 22.82 -20.24
N HIS A 191 3.38 23.80 -19.74
CA HIS A 191 3.71 24.50 -18.50
C HIS A 191 3.83 23.54 -17.31
N ALA A 192 2.86 22.66 -17.10
CA ALA A 192 2.90 21.72 -15.99
C ALA A 192 3.96 20.62 -16.18
N LYS A 193 4.27 20.23 -17.43
CA LYS A 193 5.39 19.33 -17.75
C LYS A 193 6.74 19.96 -17.40
N VAL A 194 6.95 21.24 -17.74
CA VAL A 194 8.17 21.98 -17.39
C VAL A 194 8.31 22.08 -15.88
N GLY A 195 7.24 22.43 -15.16
CA GLY A 195 7.26 22.47 -13.70
C GLY A 195 7.59 21.12 -13.05
N GLY A 196 6.94 20.05 -13.49
CA GLY A 196 7.24 18.69 -13.02
C GLY A 196 8.70 18.29 -13.28
N LEU A 197 9.26 18.65 -14.45
CA LEU A 197 10.67 18.43 -14.75
C LEU A 197 11.60 19.22 -13.79
N LEU A 198 11.32 20.51 -13.57
CA LEU A 198 12.08 21.35 -12.63
C LEU A 198 12.04 20.79 -11.21
N PHE A 199 10.87 20.35 -10.76
CA PHE A 199 10.68 19.70 -9.45
C PHE A 199 11.57 18.47 -9.32
N LEU A 200 11.51 17.56 -10.30
CA LEU A 200 12.28 16.32 -10.28
C LEU A 200 13.79 16.58 -10.39
N MET A 201 14.23 17.55 -11.19
CA MET A 201 15.65 17.90 -11.29
C MET A 201 16.22 18.39 -9.95
N PHE A 202 15.44 19.17 -9.19
CA PHE A 202 15.84 19.66 -7.89
C PHE A 202 15.86 18.56 -6.81
N TRP A 203 14.81 17.73 -6.73
CA TRP A 203 14.66 16.75 -5.63
C TRP A 203 15.37 15.42 -5.86
N ARG A 204 15.65 15.02 -7.11
CA ARG A 204 16.36 13.75 -7.37
C ARG A 204 17.77 13.69 -6.74
N PRO A 205 18.62 14.73 -6.81
CA PRO A 205 19.93 14.70 -6.14
C PRO A 205 19.89 14.40 -4.63
N PRO A 206 19.14 15.13 -3.77
CA PRO A 206 19.07 14.81 -2.35
C PRO A 206 18.42 13.44 -2.09
N LEU A 207 17.43 13.03 -2.88
CA LEU A 207 16.85 11.68 -2.76
C LEU A 207 17.86 10.58 -3.11
N ARG A 208 18.72 10.77 -4.12
CA ARG A 208 19.80 9.82 -4.42
C ARG A 208 20.80 9.70 -3.28
N LEU A 209 21.11 10.81 -2.60
CA LEU A 209 21.95 10.79 -1.40
C LEU A 209 21.26 10.03 -0.27
N LEU A 210 19.95 10.27 -0.05
CA LEU A 210 19.17 9.56 0.96
C LEU A 210 19.16 8.04 0.71
N ILE A 211 18.92 7.60 -0.52
CA ILE A 211 18.93 6.17 -0.88
C ILE A 211 20.31 5.54 -0.58
N ARG A 212 21.40 6.26 -0.85
CA ARG A 212 22.75 5.79 -0.50
C ARG A 212 22.93 5.68 1.01
N LEU A 213 22.47 6.66 1.78
CA LEU A 213 22.52 6.62 3.24
C LEU A 213 21.72 5.44 3.80
N ILE A 214 20.51 5.19 3.28
CA ILE A 214 19.71 4.02 3.64
C ILE A 214 20.49 2.74 3.36
N ARG A 215 20.98 2.56 2.13
CA ARG A 215 21.72 1.34 1.76
C ARG A 215 22.94 1.06 2.63
N VAL A 216 23.65 2.09 3.09
CA VAL A 216 24.88 1.93 3.89
C VAL A 216 24.59 1.70 5.38
N ASN A 217 23.46 2.21 5.89
CA ASN A 217 23.17 2.22 7.33
C ASN A 217 22.04 1.27 7.73
N THR A 218 21.37 0.61 6.78
CA THR A 218 20.42 -0.47 7.05
C THR A 218 21.16 -1.76 7.40
N ASP A 219 20.74 -2.42 8.48
CA ASP A 219 21.34 -3.67 8.92
C ASP A 219 20.94 -4.88 8.07
N GLN A 220 21.46 -6.06 8.42
CA GLN A 220 21.18 -7.32 7.73
C GLN A 220 19.71 -7.77 7.80
N ASP A 221 18.92 -7.18 8.69
CA ASP A 221 17.50 -7.48 8.90
C ASP A 221 16.59 -6.43 8.24
N GLY A 222 17.16 -5.40 7.61
CA GLY A 222 16.41 -4.33 6.96
C GLY A 222 16.10 -3.14 7.88
N HIS A 223 16.53 -3.17 9.14
CA HIS A 223 16.22 -2.10 10.07
C HIS A 223 17.12 -0.88 9.88
N CYS A 224 16.46 0.27 9.90
CA CYS A 224 17.07 1.58 9.78
C CYS A 224 17.25 2.19 11.19
N PRO A 225 18.43 2.77 11.52
CA PRO A 225 18.61 3.43 12.80
C PRO A 225 17.71 4.66 12.92
N GLN A 226 17.29 4.98 14.15
CA GLN A 226 16.27 6.01 14.40
C GLN A 226 16.66 7.39 13.83
N TRP A 227 17.94 7.79 13.93
CA TRP A 227 18.44 9.05 13.38
C TRP A 227 18.23 9.16 11.86
N LEU A 228 18.35 8.04 11.13
CA LEU A 228 18.14 8.00 9.70
C LEU A 228 16.63 8.06 9.37
N GLY A 229 15.77 7.46 10.21
CA GLY A 229 14.33 7.68 10.17
C GLY A 229 13.95 9.17 10.23
N TRP A 230 14.57 9.93 11.14
CA TRP A 230 14.37 11.39 11.23
C TRP A 230 14.79 12.14 9.96
N ILE A 231 15.91 11.76 9.34
CA ILE A 231 16.37 12.35 8.08
C ILE A 231 15.38 12.05 6.95
N ILE A 232 14.90 10.81 6.84
CA ILE A 232 13.88 10.43 5.84
C ILE A 232 12.66 11.33 5.98
N LEU A 233 12.11 11.44 7.20
CA LEU A 233 10.91 12.24 7.46
C LEU A 233 11.11 13.73 7.19
N THR A 234 12.27 14.26 7.56
CA THR A 234 12.59 15.67 7.32
C THR A 234 12.72 15.95 5.83
N LEU A 235 13.44 15.11 5.07
CA LEU A 235 13.64 15.34 3.64
C LEU A 235 12.31 15.25 2.87
N TYR A 236 11.53 14.20 3.11
CA TYR A 236 10.23 14.05 2.47
C TYR A 236 9.25 15.13 2.94
N GLY A 237 9.26 15.51 4.21
CA GLY A 237 8.43 16.59 4.73
C GLY A 237 8.72 17.94 4.07
N LEU A 238 10.01 18.29 3.89
CA LEU A 238 10.40 19.49 3.16
C LEU A 238 9.96 19.44 1.69
N MET A 239 10.14 18.29 1.03
CA MET A 239 9.73 18.09 -0.36
C MET A 239 8.22 18.25 -0.56
N TRP A 240 7.42 17.58 0.27
CA TRP A 240 5.97 17.63 0.19
C TRP A 240 5.42 18.99 0.61
N SER A 241 5.99 19.62 1.64
CA SER A 241 5.60 20.98 2.04
C SER A 241 5.89 21.98 0.93
N TYR A 242 7.05 21.91 0.29
CA TYR A 242 7.38 22.75 -0.87
C TYR A 242 6.43 22.50 -2.06
N HIS A 243 6.13 21.24 -2.36
CA HIS A 243 5.16 20.87 -3.39
C HIS A 243 3.78 21.50 -3.12
N ASP A 244 3.21 21.23 -1.94
CA ASP A 244 1.83 21.59 -1.63
C ASP A 244 1.65 23.11 -1.45
N ASN A 245 2.64 23.79 -0.87
CA ASN A 245 2.49 25.20 -0.50
C ASN A 245 2.99 26.20 -1.55
N ILE A 246 3.94 25.80 -2.40
CA ILE A 246 4.63 26.71 -3.32
C ILE A 246 4.56 26.18 -4.76
N HIS A 247 5.14 25.02 -5.02
CA HIS A 247 5.38 24.57 -6.39
C HIS A 247 4.09 24.27 -7.15
N SER A 248 3.15 23.56 -6.52
CA SER A 248 1.89 23.15 -7.15
C SER A 248 0.97 24.32 -7.48
N LYS A 249 1.05 25.43 -6.74
CA LYS A 249 0.29 26.66 -7.00
C LYS A 249 0.79 27.39 -8.24
N ILE A 250 2.07 27.25 -8.56
CA ILE A 250 2.69 27.86 -9.74
C ILE A 250 2.50 26.94 -10.93
N TRP A 251 2.89 25.66 -10.82
CA TRP A 251 3.05 24.77 -11.97
C TRP A 251 1.92 23.76 -12.18
N GLY A 252 0.94 23.70 -11.28
CA GLY A 252 -0.06 22.63 -11.22
C GLY A 252 0.43 21.45 -10.39
N ARG A 253 -0.49 20.56 -9.98
CA ARG A 253 -0.21 19.51 -8.98
C ARG A 253 0.47 18.28 -9.57
N GLY A 254 1.38 17.67 -8.78
CA GLY A 254 2.07 16.43 -9.11
C GLY A 254 1.64 15.22 -8.27
N ASP A 255 0.46 15.27 -7.65
CA ASP A 255 0.06 14.29 -6.62
C ASP A 255 -1.34 13.70 -6.80
N GLY A 256 -2.02 14.00 -7.90
CA GLY A 256 -3.33 13.45 -8.23
C GLY A 256 -4.48 13.91 -7.33
N ARG A 257 -4.41 15.12 -6.75
CA ARG A 257 -5.50 15.79 -6.00
C ARG A 257 -5.81 15.24 -4.60
N LYS A 258 -4.92 14.44 -4.02
CA LYS A 258 -4.98 13.88 -2.66
C LYS A 258 -6.17 12.93 -2.39
N LEU A 259 -5.90 11.81 -1.73
CA LEU A 259 -6.91 10.87 -1.26
C LEU A 259 -7.19 11.10 0.23
N HIS A 260 -8.47 11.25 0.57
CA HIS A 260 -8.96 11.40 1.94
C HIS A 260 -9.72 10.14 2.34
N PHE A 261 -9.13 9.37 3.25
CA PHE A 261 -9.81 8.26 3.92
C PHE A 261 -10.48 8.81 5.18
N GLU A 262 -11.81 8.86 5.17
CA GLU A 262 -12.62 9.47 6.23
C GLU A 262 -13.41 8.39 6.97
N GLU A 263 -13.51 8.53 8.27
CA GLU A 263 -14.31 7.64 9.11
C GLU A 263 -15.65 8.30 9.42
N THR A 264 -16.74 7.63 9.08
CA THR A 264 -18.10 8.07 9.40
C THR A 264 -18.79 7.04 10.30
N PRO A 265 -19.70 7.45 11.20
CA PRO A 265 -20.49 6.48 11.97
C PRO A 265 -21.20 5.53 11.01
N ALA A 266 -21.17 4.22 11.28
CA ALA A 266 -22.03 3.29 10.56
C ALA A 266 -23.48 3.73 10.79
N LYS A 267 -24.23 4.07 9.72
CA LYS A 267 -25.66 4.40 9.87
C LYS A 267 -26.34 3.25 10.61
N GLU A 268 -26.92 3.52 11.78
CA GLU A 268 -27.80 2.57 12.45
C GLU A 268 -28.91 2.20 11.45
N VAL A 269 -29.01 0.90 11.14
CA VAL A 269 -30.16 0.39 10.40
C VAL A 269 -31.36 0.58 11.32
N PRO A 270 -32.38 1.36 10.95
CA PRO A 270 -33.55 1.51 11.80
C PRO A 270 -34.19 0.14 12.00
N VAL A 271 -34.23 -0.33 13.24
CA VAL A 271 -34.99 -1.52 13.61
C VAL A 271 -36.46 -1.20 13.30
N ARG A 272 -37.01 -1.80 12.25
CA ARG A 272 -38.46 -1.80 12.06
C ARG A 272 -39.05 -2.68 13.17
N HIS A 273 -39.73 -2.04 14.11
CA HIS A 273 -40.65 -2.68 15.04
C HIS A 273 -41.85 -3.27 14.27
#